data_AF-A0A2V7KBZ3-F1
#
_entry.id   AF-A0A2V7KBZ3-F1
#
_cell.length_a   1.000
_cell.length_b   1.000
_cell.length_c   1.000
_cell.angle_alpha   90.00
_cell.angle_beta   90.00
_cell.angle_gamma   90.00
#
_symmetry.space_group_name_H-M   'P 1'
#
loop_
_entity.id
_entity.type
_entity.pdbx_description
1 polymer ?
#
loop_
_entity_poly.entity_id
_entity_poly.type
_entity_poly.pdbx_seq_one_letter_code
_entity_poly.pdbx_strand_id
1 'polypeptide(L)'
;MLKLLTVALVAWLPACALHKRESASAAPPPPKAASSTTITAEDIEHAPGMSLEQLLVTRVPGLSLTRAPDGHLVIHVRGPTTLLGDQEPLFIIDDLPVDNPVGGNLSSINPRDIESIQVLRDAASTAMYGLRGANGVIIIRMKG
;
A
#
# COMPACT_ATOMS: atom_id res chain seq x y z
N MET A 1 44.02 -63.03 29.84
CA MET A 1 44.46 -62.73 28.46
C MET A 1 43.19 -62.70 27.61
N LEU A 2 42.62 -61.52 27.28
CA LEU A 2 42.91 -60.70 26.07
C LEU A 2 42.65 -61.53 24.79
N LYS A 3 41.75 -61.26 23.82
CA LYS A 3 41.18 -60.07 23.15
C LYS A 3 39.98 -60.60 22.29
N LEU A 4 38.81 -59.92 22.23
CA LEU A 4 38.31 -59.09 21.10
C LEU A 4 37.83 -59.81 19.82
N LEU A 5 36.81 -59.19 19.18
CA LEU A 5 36.05 -59.55 17.96
C LEU A 5 34.91 -60.57 18.21
N THR A 6 33.66 -60.37 17.76
CA THR A 6 33.29 -60.10 16.36
C THR A 6 31.79 -59.72 16.29
N VAL A 7 31.51 -58.61 15.58
CA VAL A 7 30.30 -58.35 14.74
C VAL A 7 28.92 -58.37 15.42
N ALA A 8 28.41 -57.16 15.62
CA ALA A 8 26.98 -56.87 15.74
C ALA A 8 26.29 -57.09 14.39
N LEU A 9 25.29 -57.98 14.36
CA LEU A 9 24.36 -58.14 13.27
C LEU A 9 22.99 -58.52 13.84
N VAL A 10 21.92 -58.10 13.16
CA VAL A 10 20.52 -58.55 13.28
C VAL A 10 19.73 -57.92 14.45
N ALA A 11 18.51 -57.41 14.31
CA ALA A 11 17.69 -56.90 13.22
C ALA A 11 16.44 -56.27 13.87
N TRP A 12 15.77 -55.41 13.11
CA TRP A 12 14.46 -54.79 13.35
C TRP A 12 13.42 -55.58 14.17
N LEU A 13 12.69 -54.85 15.02
CA LEU A 13 11.23 -54.86 15.01
C LEU A 13 10.70 -53.41 15.22
N PRO A 14 9.79 -52.89 14.38
CA PRO A 14 9.22 -51.57 14.56
C PRO A 14 7.98 -51.67 15.46
N ALA A 15 8.02 -51.04 16.63
CA ALA A 15 6.82 -50.79 17.42
C ALA A 15 6.17 -49.49 16.91
N CYS A 16 5.09 -49.64 16.13
CA CYS A 16 4.15 -48.57 15.82
C CYS A 16 3.48 -48.07 17.12
N ALA A 17 4.08 -47.08 17.78
CA ALA A 17 3.43 -46.30 18.82
C ALA A 17 3.20 -44.88 18.30
N LEU A 18 1.95 -44.68 17.89
CA LEU A 18 1.23 -43.45 17.56
C LEU A 18 1.84 -42.16 18.15
N HIS A 19 2.72 -41.51 17.39
CA HIS A 19 3.11 -40.12 17.66
C HIS A 19 2.03 -39.21 17.09
N LYS A 20 1.24 -38.61 17.99
CA LYS A 20 0.30 -37.53 17.70
C LYS A 20 1.06 -36.40 17.00
N ARG A 21 1.01 -36.36 15.66
CA ARG A 21 1.38 -35.15 14.92
C ARG A 21 0.28 -34.13 15.23
N GLU A 22 0.57 -33.24 16.16
CA GLU A 22 -0.12 -31.97 16.25
C GLU A 22 0.10 -31.29 14.89
N SER A 23 -0.95 -31.31 14.06
CA SER A 23 -1.00 -30.51 12.85
C SER A 23 -0.97 -29.04 13.29
N ALA A 24 0.23 -28.47 13.39
CA ALA A 24 0.41 -27.04 13.42
C ALA A 24 0.02 -26.51 12.04
N SER A 25 -1.30 -26.32 11.85
CA SER A 25 -1.86 -25.50 10.80
C SER A 25 -1.21 -24.14 10.93
N ALA A 26 -0.33 -23.81 9.99
CA ALA A 26 0.26 -22.48 9.90
C ALA A 26 -0.89 -21.50 9.76
N ALA A 27 -1.18 -20.76 10.84
CA ALA A 27 -2.12 -19.66 10.80
C ALA A 27 -1.69 -18.73 9.66
N PRO A 28 -2.61 -18.28 8.79
CA PRO A 28 -2.28 -17.28 7.78
C PRO A 28 -1.65 -16.07 8.49
N PRO A 29 -0.59 -15.46 7.92
CA PRO A 29 -0.01 -14.26 8.50
C PRO A 29 -1.12 -13.23 8.75
N PRO A 30 -1.07 -12.46 9.86
CA PRO A 30 -2.06 -11.43 10.10
C PRO A 30 -2.18 -10.56 8.84
N PRO A 31 -3.40 -10.15 8.44
CA PRO A 31 -3.56 -9.27 7.29
C PRO A 31 -2.63 -8.07 7.50
N LYS A 32 -1.74 -7.80 6.54
CA LYS A 32 -0.94 -6.56 6.56
C LYS A 32 -1.93 -5.43 6.81
N ALA A 33 -1.73 -4.68 7.90
CA ALA A 33 -2.61 -3.58 8.25
C ALA A 33 -2.85 -2.72 6.99
N ALA A 34 -4.12 -2.47 6.66
CA ALA A 34 -4.50 -1.67 5.51
C ALA A 34 -3.70 -0.37 5.58
N SER A 35 -2.85 -0.13 4.59
CA SER A 35 -1.85 0.94 4.63
C SER A 35 -2.43 2.20 4.02
N SER A 36 -3.64 2.57 4.48
CA SER A 36 -4.31 3.80 4.11
C SER A 36 -3.89 4.92 5.05
N THR A 37 -3.76 6.12 4.49
CA THR A 37 -3.51 7.34 5.27
C THR A 37 -4.61 8.32 4.94
N THR A 38 -5.31 8.80 5.97
CA THR A 38 -6.35 9.81 5.85
C THR A 38 -5.81 11.14 6.38
N ILE A 39 -6.00 12.20 5.61
CA ILE A 39 -5.75 13.59 5.97
C ILE A 39 -7.13 14.23 6.15
N THR A 40 -7.40 14.83 7.32
CA THR A 40 -8.71 15.43 7.61
C THR A 40 -8.74 16.92 7.26
N ALA A 41 -9.93 17.52 7.27
CA ALA A 41 -10.09 18.95 7.12
C ALA A 41 -9.26 19.74 8.14
N GLU A 42 -9.19 19.28 9.39
CA GLU A 42 -8.39 19.93 10.43
C GLU A 42 -6.91 19.91 10.05
N ASP A 43 -6.39 18.79 9.54
CA ASP A 43 -4.98 18.71 9.10
C ASP A 43 -4.65 19.69 7.98
N ILE A 44 -5.61 19.96 7.10
CA ILE A 44 -5.50 20.92 5.99
C ILE A 44 -5.53 22.35 6.54
N GLU A 45 -6.43 22.65 7.47
CA GLU A 45 -6.56 23.97 8.10
C GLU A 45 -5.32 24.35 8.93
N HIS A 46 -4.65 23.37 9.55
CA HIS A 46 -3.40 23.57 10.29
C HIS A 46 -2.14 23.71 9.40
N ALA A 47 -2.28 23.59 8.07
CA ALA A 47 -1.20 23.74 7.11
C ALA A 47 -1.45 24.89 6.10
N PRO A 48 -1.66 26.15 6.57
CA PRO A 48 -1.98 27.25 5.68
C PRO A 48 -0.82 27.58 4.74
N GLY A 49 -1.14 27.86 3.47
CA GLY A 49 -0.17 28.28 2.45
C GLY A 49 0.61 27.14 1.78
N MET A 50 0.34 25.89 2.14
CA MET A 50 0.86 24.70 1.45
C MET A 50 -0.14 24.24 0.37
N SER A 51 0.34 23.83 -0.80
CA SER A 51 -0.52 23.19 -1.80
C SER A 51 -0.97 21.80 -1.32
N LEU A 52 -2.10 21.31 -1.80
CA LEU A 52 -2.63 20.01 -1.39
C LEU A 52 -1.68 18.86 -1.72
N GLU A 53 -1.00 18.94 -2.85
CA GLU A 53 0.00 17.95 -3.28
C GLU A 53 1.18 17.91 -2.31
N GLN A 54 1.68 19.08 -1.90
CA GLN A 54 2.79 19.19 -0.97
C GLN A 54 2.38 18.70 0.43
N LEU A 55 1.15 19.00 0.85
CA LEU A 55 0.59 18.50 2.10
C LEU A 55 0.50 16.97 2.08
N LEU A 56 0.02 16.39 0.98
CA LEU A 56 -0.04 14.95 0.78
C LEU A 56 1.34 14.30 0.91
N VAL A 57 2.35 14.83 0.21
CA VAL A 57 3.73 14.28 0.28
C VAL A 57 4.35 14.42 1.67
N THR A 58 4.00 15.47 2.41
CA THR A 58 4.51 15.67 3.77
C THR A 58 3.85 14.74 4.78
N ARG A 59 2.56 14.43 4.61
CA ARG A 59 1.78 13.62 5.55
C ARG A 59 1.78 12.12 5.23
N VAL A 60 1.88 11.75 3.95
CA VAL A 60 1.79 10.36 3.51
C VAL A 60 3.18 9.88 3.07
N PRO A 61 3.80 8.96 3.81
CA PRO A 61 5.14 8.48 3.47
C PRO A 61 5.13 7.67 2.17
N GLY A 62 6.18 7.82 1.37
CA GLY A 62 6.34 7.14 0.09
C GLY A 62 5.68 7.85 -1.10
N LEU A 63 4.90 8.91 -0.85
CA LEU A 63 4.49 9.80 -1.92
C LEU A 63 5.69 10.65 -2.41
N SER A 64 5.74 10.89 -3.71
CA SER A 64 6.70 11.83 -4.31
C SER A 64 6.04 12.65 -5.39
N LEU A 65 6.53 13.86 -5.59
CA LEU A 65 6.08 14.78 -6.63
C LEU A 65 7.11 14.89 -7.75
N THR A 66 6.65 14.81 -8.99
CA THR A 66 7.47 15.12 -10.18
C THR A 66 6.74 16.13 -11.05
N ARG A 67 7.48 16.98 -11.77
CA ARG A 67 6.89 17.87 -12.76
C ARG A 67 6.91 17.20 -14.13
N ALA A 68 5.75 17.07 -14.75
CA ALA A 68 5.62 16.57 -16.12
C ALA A 68 6.14 17.61 -17.14
N PRO A 69 6.47 17.22 -18.38
CA PRO A 69 7.01 18.12 -19.40
C PRO A 69 6.11 19.31 -19.78
N ASP A 70 4.79 19.15 -19.61
CA ASP A 70 3.77 20.19 -19.79
C ASP A 70 3.59 21.10 -18.56
N GLY A 71 4.33 20.84 -17.48
CA GLY A 71 4.43 21.71 -16.30
C GLY A 71 3.51 21.33 -15.14
N HIS A 72 2.61 20.36 -15.29
CA HIS A 72 1.75 19.92 -14.19
C HIS A 72 2.50 19.07 -13.16
N LEU A 73 1.89 18.90 -11.98
CA LEU A 73 2.49 18.16 -10.86
C LEU A 73 1.90 16.76 -10.78
N VAL A 74 2.75 15.76 -10.92
CA VAL A 74 2.38 14.35 -10.86
C VAL A 74 2.72 13.81 -9.48
N ILE A 75 1.72 13.25 -8.79
CA ILE A 75 1.89 12.52 -7.54
C ILE A 75 2.18 11.05 -7.86
N HIS A 76 3.23 10.50 -7.28
CA HIS A 76 3.56 9.07 -7.37
C HIS A 76 3.44 8.43 -6.00
N VAL A 77 2.70 7.33 -5.88
CA VAL A 77 2.46 6.67 -4.59
C VAL A 77 3.59 5.73 -4.16
N ARG A 78 4.37 5.24 -5.13
CA ARG A 78 5.48 4.30 -4.90
C ARG A 78 6.77 4.74 -5.59
N GLY A 79 6.93 6.05 -5.78
CA GLY A 79 8.00 6.63 -6.59
C GLY A 79 7.88 6.30 -8.08
N PRO A 80 8.63 7.02 -8.94
CA PRO A 80 8.65 6.74 -10.37
C PRO A 80 9.37 5.40 -10.63
N THR A 81 8.64 4.41 -11.15
CA THR A 81 9.16 3.08 -11.51
C THR A 81 9.74 3.02 -12.91
N THR A 82 9.56 4.09 -13.69
CA THR A 82 10.01 4.19 -15.09
C THR A 82 10.58 5.58 -15.35
N LEU A 83 11.48 5.67 -16.34
CA LEU A 83 12.08 6.94 -16.75
C LEU A 83 11.16 7.79 -17.64
N LEU A 84 10.11 7.19 -18.24
CA LEU A 84 9.25 7.83 -19.24
C LEU A 84 7.76 7.43 -19.19
N GLY A 85 7.34 6.62 -18.21
CA GLY A 85 5.96 6.14 -18.12
C GLY A 85 5.13 6.92 -17.11
N ASP A 86 3.89 7.22 -17.48
CA ASP A 86 2.90 7.84 -16.61
C ASP A 86 2.49 6.82 -15.54
N GLN A 87 2.88 7.06 -14.29
CA GLN A 87 2.58 6.19 -13.13
C GLN A 87 1.66 6.92 -12.15
N GLU A 88 0.61 7.52 -12.70
CA GLU A 88 -0.34 8.30 -11.92
C GLU A 88 -1.29 7.39 -11.13
N PRO A 89 -1.65 7.77 -9.89
CA PRO A 89 -2.69 7.10 -9.14
C PRO A 89 -4.06 7.44 -9.72
N LEU A 90 -5.02 6.57 -9.44
CA LEU A 90 -6.43 6.89 -9.71
C LEU A 90 -6.91 7.94 -8.69
N PHE A 91 -7.40 9.07 -9.18
CA PHE A 91 -8.11 10.04 -8.35
C PHE A 91 -9.60 9.74 -8.32
N ILE A 92 -10.22 9.90 -7.16
CA ILE A 92 -11.65 9.78 -6.96
C ILE A 92 -12.10 11.02 -6.18
N ILE A 93 -13.03 11.78 -6.73
CA ILE A 93 -13.62 12.95 -6.07
C ILE A 93 -15.10 12.65 -5.87
N ASP A 94 -15.57 12.61 -4.63
CA ASP A 94 -16.98 12.31 -4.30
C ASP A 94 -17.52 11.07 -5.03
N ASP A 95 -16.77 9.96 -4.92
CA ASP A 95 -17.04 8.67 -5.57
C ASP A 95 -16.96 8.63 -7.11
N LEU A 96 -16.58 9.74 -7.75
CA LEU A 96 -16.36 9.80 -9.20
C LEU A 96 -14.87 9.66 -9.54
N PRO A 97 -14.48 8.64 -10.33
CA PRO A 97 -13.10 8.52 -10.80
C PRO A 97 -12.78 9.63 -11.80
N VAL A 98 -11.62 10.25 -11.63
CA VAL A 98 -11.09 11.31 -12.50
C VAL A 98 -9.73 10.88 -13.00
N ASP A 99 -9.60 10.81 -14.32
CA ASP A 99 -8.35 10.38 -14.97
C ASP A 99 -7.28 11.50 -14.94
N ASN A 100 -7.66 12.72 -14.56
CA ASN A 100 -6.75 13.82 -14.26
C ASN A 100 -7.52 14.97 -13.58
N PRO A 101 -7.31 15.28 -12.28
CA PRO A 101 -7.94 16.45 -11.67
C PRO A 101 -7.41 17.73 -12.35
N VAL A 102 -8.25 18.31 -13.22
CA VAL A 102 -8.11 19.64 -13.85
C VAL A 102 -6.67 19.98 -14.27
N GLY A 103 -6.11 19.19 -15.21
CA GLY A 103 -4.79 19.46 -15.79
C GLY A 103 -3.62 19.13 -14.88
N GLY A 104 -3.74 18.09 -14.05
CA GLY A 104 -2.67 17.52 -13.23
C GLY A 104 -2.40 18.33 -11.98
N ASN A 105 -3.42 19.02 -11.46
CA ASN A 105 -3.25 19.89 -10.32
C ASN A 105 -4.48 19.79 -9.40
N LEU A 106 -4.24 19.31 -8.18
CA LEU A 106 -5.20 19.45 -7.09
C LEU A 106 -5.39 20.92 -6.70
N SER A 107 -4.50 21.81 -7.16
CA SER A 107 -4.60 23.27 -7.01
C SER A 107 -5.93 23.88 -7.47
N SER A 108 -6.71 23.24 -8.35
CA SER A 108 -8.04 23.74 -8.73
C SER A 108 -9.11 23.50 -7.65
N ILE A 109 -8.85 22.62 -6.69
CA ILE A 109 -9.75 22.29 -5.60
C ILE A 109 -9.45 23.22 -4.44
N ASN A 110 -10.48 23.92 -3.95
CA ASN A 110 -10.34 24.77 -2.78
C ASN A 110 -10.16 23.89 -1.52
N PRO A 111 -9.04 24.04 -0.78
CA PRO A 111 -8.77 23.23 0.41
C PRO A 111 -9.85 23.35 1.49
N ARG A 112 -10.59 24.47 1.53
CA ARG A 112 -11.66 24.69 2.52
C ARG A 112 -12.87 23.79 2.29
N ASP A 113 -13.07 23.38 1.05
CA ASP A 113 -14.21 22.57 0.63
C ASP A 113 -13.89 21.07 0.75
N ILE A 114 -12.71 20.69 1.22
CA ILE A 114 -12.31 19.29 1.42
C ILE A 114 -12.69 18.84 2.83
N GLU A 115 -13.43 17.73 2.90
CA GLU A 115 -13.74 17.02 4.15
C GLU A 115 -12.56 16.11 4.54
N SER A 116 -12.09 15.30 3.60
CA SER A 116 -10.97 14.40 3.84
C SER A 116 -10.29 13.96 2.54
N ILE A 117 -9.00 13.59 2.65
CA ILE A 117 -8.24 12.96 1.58
C ILE A 117 -7.73 11.62 2.10
N GLN A 118 -8.08 10.53 1.45
CA GLN A 118 -7.63 9.19 1.78
C GLN A 118 -6.73 8.64 0.68
N VAL A 119 -5.54 8.19 1.06
CA VAL A 119 -4.56 7.61 0.13
C VAL A 119 -4.47 6.11 0.39
N LEU A 120 -4.74 5.32 -0.64
CA LEU A 120 -4.65 3.85 -0.63
C LEU A 120 -3.38 3.40 -1.36
N ARG A 121 -2.53 2.64 -0.66
CA ARG A 121 -1.17 2.32 -1.12
C ARG A 121 -0.90 0.83 -1.29
N ASP A 122 -1.60 0.00 -0.55
CA ASP A 122 -1.43 -1.45 -0.56
C ASP A 122 -2.41 -2.13 -1.53
N ALA A 123 -2.00 -3.30 -2.02
CA ALA A 123 -2.78 -4.05 -3.01
C ALA A 123 -4.16 -4.48 -2.51
N ALA A 124 -4.34 -4.71 -1.21
CA ALA A 124 -5.63 -5.11 -0.66
C ALA A 124 -6.61 -3.94 -0.69
N SER A 125 -6.17 -2.74 -0.28
CA SER A 125 -6.98 -1.52 -0.33
C SER A 125 -7.29 -1.07 -1.76
N THR A 126 -6.35 -1.22 -2.71
CA THR A 126 -6.57 -0.77 -4.09
C THR A 126 -7.26 -1.80 -4.99
N ALA A 127 -7.38 -3.06 -4.56
CA ALA A 127 -8.00 -4.14 -5.34
C ALA A 127 -9.43 -3.83 -5.80
N MET A 128 -10.18 -3.07 -5.00
CA MET A 128 -11.55 -2.66 -5.34
C MET A 128 -11.62 -1.74 -6.58
N TYR A 129 -10.51 -1.10 -6.93
CA TYR A 129 -10.41 -0.17 -8.06
C TYR A 129 -9.73 -0.81 -9.30
N GLY A 130 -9.48 -2.12 -9.25
CA GLY A 130 -8.95 -2.89 -10.38
C GLY A 130 -7.59 -2.40 -10.88
N LEU A 131 -7.35 -2.51 -12.19
CA LEU A 131 -6.07 -2.15 -12.81
C LEU A 131 -5.74 -0.65 -12.69
N ARG A 132 -6.76 0.22 -12.62
CA ARG A 132 -6.54 1.67 -12.47
C ARG A 132 -5.98 2.03 -11.09
N GLY A 133 -6.37 1.29 -10.05
CA GLY A 133 -5.80 1.43 -8.70
C GLY A 133 -4.42 0.78 -8.53
N ALA A 134 -3.85 0.17 -9.57
CA ALA A 134 -2.57 -0.54 -9.45
C ALA A 134 -1.43 0.37 -9.01
N ASN A 135 -1.44 1.65 -9.41
CA ASN A 135 -0.45 2.67 -9.05
C ASN A 135 -0.77 3.40 -7.72
N GLY A 136 -1.87 3.03 -7.06
CA GLY A 136 -2.40 3.73 -5.89
C GLY A 136 -3.72 4.42 -6.20
N VAL A 137 -4.46 4.77 -5.16
CA VAL A 137 -5.74 5.50 -5.26
C VAL A 137 -5.75 6.65 -4.27
N ILE A 138 -6.17 7.83 -4.72
CA ILE A 138 -6.34 9.02 -3.88
C ILE A 138 -7.81 9.42 -3.95
N ILE A 139 -8.48 9.32 -2.81
CA ILE A 139 -9.90 9.62 -2.65
C ILE A 139 -10.02 10.96 -1.96
N ILE A 140 -10.76 11.89 -2.55
CA ILE A 140 -11.05 13.21 -2.03
C ILE A 140 -12.56 13.26 -1.79
N ARG A 141 -12.94 13.59 -0.57
CA ARG A 141 -14.33 13.87 -0.20
C ARG A 141 -14.49 15.35 0.07
N MET A 142 -15.52 15.95 -0.50
CA MET A 142 -15.85 17.35 -0.34
C MET A 142 -16.83 17.56 0.82
N LYS A 143 -16.78 18.74 1.43
CA LYS A 143 -17.82 19.26 2.33
C LYS A 143 -19.02 19.63 1.46
N GLY A 144 -20.12 18.92 1.63
CA GLY A 144 -21.39 19.18 0.91
C GLY A 144 -22.05 20.51 1.27
#